data_AF-E9GG39-F1
#
_entry.id   AF-E9GG39-F1
#
_cell.length_a   1.000
_cell.length_b   1.000
_cell.length_c   1.000
_cell.angle_alpha   90.00
_cell.angle_beta   90.00
_cell.angle_gamma   90.00
#
_symmetry.space_group_name_H-M   'P 1'
#
loop_
_entity.id
_entity.type
_entity.pdbx_description
1 polymer ?
#
loop_
_entity_poly.entity_id
_entity_poly.type
_entity_poly.pdbx_seq_one_letter_code
_entity_poly.pdbx_strand_id
1 'polypeptide(L)'
;MNSESVTTSGSDSVSIPQNSQEIYEREERIVVDYSNQPDKYKNLLVSDEIRREGDLLERRVNELSHTAVEKLDLAGEKLQETNTEFEKARAKTKKAQQAFERVKQERFDLYVLF
;
A
#
# COMPACT_ATOMS: atom_id res chain seq x y z
N MET A 1 -2.53 19.26 35.20
CA MET A 1 -1.76 18.34 34.34
C MET A 1 -2.61 18.08 33.12
N ASN A 2 -2.13 18.57 31.97
CA ASN A 2 -2.83 18.59 30.71
C ASN A 2 -2.85 17.17 30.12
N SER A 3 -4.03 16.68 29.73
CA SER A 3 -4.14 15.49 28.90
C SER A 3 -4.17 15.94 27.45
N GLU A 4 -3.12 15.58 26.73
CA GLU A 4 -2.85 15.96 25.35
C GLU A 4 -3.90 15.36 24.39
N SER A 5 -4.33 16.21 23.46
CA SER A 5 -5.17 15.86 22.32
C SER A 5 -4.35 15.04 21.32
N VAL A 6 -4.72 13.78 21.12
CA VAL A 6 -4.22 12.98 20.02
C VAL A 6 -5.09 13.29 18.80
N THR A 7 -4.61 14.18 17.93
CA THR A 7 -5.16 14.38 16.59
C THR A 7 -4.67 13.27 15.66
N THR A 8 -5.50 12.25 15.46
CA THR A 8 -5.38 11.35 14.31
C THR A 8 -6.12 11.98 13.12
N SER A 9 -5.38 12.71 12.30
CA SER A 9 -5.86 13.21 11.02
C SER A 9 -5.91 12.06 10.02
N GLY A 10 -7.08 11.48 9.87
CA GLY A 10 -7.44 10.51 8.82
C GLY A 10 -8.90 10.74 8.44
N SER A 11 -9.10 11.63 7.47
CA SER A 11 -10.38 12.01 6.90
C SER A 11 -11.08 10.82 6.22
N ASP A 12 -11.93 10.14 6.98
CA ASP A 12 -13.23 9.63 6.53
C ASP A 12 -14.13 9.66 7.76
N SER A 13 -14.73 10.83 8.03
CA SER A 13 -15.77 10.96 9.03
C SER A 13 -17.02 10.23 8.52
N VAL A 14 -17.05 8.91 8.66
CA VAL A 14 -18.31 8.16 8.67
C VAL A 14 -19.05 8.67 9.89
N SER A 15 -19.94 9.64 9.70
CA SER A 15 -20.93 10.01 10.70
C SER A 15 -21.74 8.76 10.98
N ILE A 16 -21.43 8.10 12.10
CA ILE A 16 -22.24 6.99 12.59
C ILE A 16 -23.59 7.62 12.93
N PRO A 17 -24.67 7.28 12.20
CA PRO A 17 -25.98 7.83 12.49
C PRO A 17 -26.35 7.47 13.93
N GLN A 18 -26.62 8.48 14.75
CA GLN A 18 -27.03 8.28 16.15
C GLN A 18 -28.52 7.94 16.26
N ASN A 19 -29.25 8.03 15.15
CA ASN A 19 -30.66 7.73 15.05
C ASN A 19 -30.85 6.29 14.54
N SER A 20 -31.55 5.46 15.32
CA SER A 20 -31.89 4.09 14.94
C SER A 20 -32.70 4.02 13.65
N GLN A 21 -33.51 5.04 13.35
CA GLN A 21 -34.30 5.10 12.12
C GLN A 21 -33.41 5.24 10.88
N GLU A 22 -32.36 6.07 10.94
CA GLU A 22 -31.39 6.23 9.85
C GLU A 22 -30.52 4.97 9.65
N ILE A 23 -30.27 4.21 10.73
CA ILE A 23 -29.59 2.92 10.69
C ILE A 23 -30.46 1.91 9.92
N TYR A 24 -31.73 1.75 10.30
CA TYR A 24 -32.63 0.79 9.65
C TYR A 24 -32.86 1.12 8.18
N GLU A 25 -33.05 2.38 7.83
CA GLU A 25 -33.15 2.80 6.41
C GLU A 25 -31.89 2.45 5.61
N ARG A 26 -30.71 2.50 6.24
CA ARG A 26 -29.45 2.13 5.60
C ARG A 26 -29.31 0.61 5.46
N GLU A 27 -29.68 -0.14 6.48
CA GLU A 27 -29.65 -1.61 6.48
C GLU A 27 -30.65 -2.19 5.48
N GLU A 28 -31.83 -1.58 5.30
CA GLU A 28 -32.83 -2.00 4.31
C GLU A 28 -32.29 -1.93 2.86
N ARG A 29 -31.33 -1.04 2.59
CA ARG A 29 -30.68 -0.93 1.27
C ARG A 29 -29.60 -1.99 1.04
N ILE A 30 -29.23 -2.77 2.04
CA ILE A 30 -28.20 -3.81 1.92
C ILE A 30 -28.85 -5.06 1.33
N VAL A 31 -28.69 -5.24 0.02
CA VAL A 31 -29.06 -6.48 -0.67
C VAL A 31 -27.80 -7.34 -0.84
N VAL A 32 -27.78 -8.51 -0.20
CA VAL A 32 -26.68 -9.45 -0.33
C VAL A 32 -26.95 -10.39 -1.50
N ASP A 33 -26.12 -10.30 -2.54
CA ASP A 33 -26.18 -11.21 -3.69
C ASP A 33 -25.35 -12.48 -3.43
N TYR A 34 -26.03 -13.62 -3.34
CA TYR A 34 -25.41 -14.94 -3.18
C TYR A 34 -25.30 -15.73 -4.49
N SER A 35 -25.62 -15.12 -5.64
CA SER A 35 -25.62 -15.80 -6.95
C SER A 35 -24.28 -16.46 -7.29
N ASN A 36 -23.18 -15.82 -6.91
CA ASN A 36 -21.81 -16.28 -7.17
C ASN A 36 -21.23 -17.14 -6.02
N GLN A 37 -22.02 -17.52 -5.02
CA GLN A 37 -21.54 -18.37 -3.94
C GLN A 37 -21.24 -19.79 -4.47
N PRO A 38 -20.04 -20.34 -4.25
CA PRO A 38 -19.72 -21.70 -4.66
C PRO A 38 -20.67 -22.74 -4.05
N ASP A 39 -21.12 -23.70 -4.84
CA ASP A 39 -22.12 -24.70 -4.42
C ASP A 39 -21.66 -25.55 -3.23
N LYS A 40 -20.34 -25.75 -3.08
CA LYS A 40 -19.78 -26.43 -1.91
C LYS A 40 -20.17 -25.78 -0.58
N TYR A 41 -20.39 -24.46 -0.55
CA TYR A 41 -20.81 -23.75 0.66
C TYR A 41 -22.33 -23.73 0.84
N LYS A 42 -23.10 -23.97 -0.22
CA LYS A 42 -24.57 -24.07 -0.16
C LYS A 42 -25.03 -25.42 0.39
N ASN A 43 -24.20 -26.46 0.24
CA ASN A 43 -24.50 -27.83 0.64
C ASN A 43 -24.03 -28.17 2.06
N LEU A 44 -23.48 -27.22 2.80
CA LEU A 44 -23.06 -27.41 4.19
C LEU A 44 -24.30 -27.38 5.09
N LEU A 45 -24.75 -28.56 5.53
CA LEU A 45 -25.96 -28.70 6.36
C LEU A 45 -25.64 -29.08 7.81
N VAL A 46 -24.39 -29.48 8.09
CA VAL A 46 -23.96 -29.94 9.41
C VAL A 46 -23.21 -28.82 10.12
N SER A 47 -23.62 -28.47 11.34
CA SER A 47 -23.05 -27.37 12.13
C SER A 47 -21.52 -27.46 12.29
N ASP A 48 -20.98 -28.66 12.54
CA ASP A 48 -19.54 -28.85 12.66
C ASP A 48 -18.78 -28.65 11.33
N GLU A 49 -19.42 -28.95 10.21
CA GLU A 49 -18.85 -28.73 8.88
C GLU A 49 -18.83 -27.23 8.54
N ILE A 50 -19.92 -26.53 8.84
CA ILE A 50 -20.04 -25.07 8.69
C ILE A 50 -18.95 -24.37 9.52
N ARG A 51 -18.79 -24.75 10.80
CA ARG A 51 -17.77 -24.18 11.67
C ARG A 51 -16.36 -24.42 11.12
N ARG A 52 -16.06 -25.66 10.69
CA ARG A 52 -14.74 -26.00 10.16
C ARG A 52 -14.40 -25.21 8.89
N GLU A 53 -15.34 -25.07 7.98
CA GLU A 53 -15.15 -24.26 6.77
C GLU A 53 -15.03 -22.76 7.11
N GLY A 54 -15.78 -22.28 8.10
CA GLY A 54 -15.62 -20.93 8.65
C GLY A 54 -14.21 -20.66 9.16
N ASP A 55 -13.70 -21.55 10.02
CA ASP A 55 -12.34 -21.46 10.59
C ASP A 55 -11.25 -21.56 9.50
N LEU A 56 -11.52 -22.28 8.41
CA LEU A 56 -10.61 -22.38 7.26
C LEU A 56 -10.61 -21.08 6.45
N LEU A 57 -11.79 -20.51 6.19
CA LEU A 57 -11.93 -19.23 5.49
C LEU A 57 -11.26 -18.11 6.28
N GLU A 58 -11.48 -18.03 7.59
CA GLU A 58 -10.86 -17.02 8.44
C GLU A 58 -9.34 -17.11 8.39
N ARG A 59 -8.78 -18.33 8.55
CA ARG A 59 -7.34 -18.55 8.39
C ARG A 59 -6.85 -18.10 7.02
N ARG A 60 -7.59 -18.44 5.96
CA ARG A 60 -7.21 -18.07 4.59
C ARG A 60 -7.22 -16.56 4.37
N VAL A 61 -8.21 -15.86 4.92
CA VAL A 61 -8.31 -14.40 4.86
C VAL A 61 -7.12 -13.77 5.59
N ASN A 62 -6.79 -14.26 6.79
CA ASN A 62 -5.66 -13.76 7.56
C ASN A 62 -4.31 -14.00 6.85
N GLU A 63 -4.09 -15.19 6.30
CA GLU A 63 -2.91 -15.50 5.49
C GLU A 63 -2.77 -14.57 4.28
N LEU A 64 -3.86 -14.35 3.54
CA LEU A 64 -3.84 -13.47 2.37
C LEU A 64 -3.56 -12.02 2.76
N SER A 65 -4.14 -11.56 3.88
CA SER A 65 -3.88 -10.22 4.42
C SER A 65 -2.41 -10.05 4.77
N HIS A 66 -1.83 -10.97 5.55
CA HIS A 66 -0.41 -10.95 5.89
C HIS A 66 0.50 -10.99 4.66
N THR A 67 0.21 -11.90 3.72
CA THR A 67 1.01 -12.03 2.49
C THR A 67 0.95 -10.76 1.63
N ALA A 68 -0.21 -10.09 1.59
CA ALA A 68 -0.36 -8.84 0.85
C ALA A 68 0.48 -7.71 1.48
N VAL A 69 0.46 -7.60 2.81
CA VAL A 69 1.28 -6.64 3.56
C VAL A 69 2.77 -6.90 3.33
N GLU A 70 3.24 -8.14 3.51
CA GLU A 70 4.65 -8.50 3.30
C GLU A 70 5.13 -8.20 1.88
N LYS A 71 4.30 -8.46 0.86
CA LYS A 71 4.64 -8.16 -0.53
C LYS A 71 4.71 -6.67 -0.82
N LEU A 72 3.85 -5.87 -0.19
CA LEU A 72 3.89 -4.42 -0.30
C LEU A 72 5.16 -3.86 0.36
N ASP A 73 5.52 -4.36 1.54
CA ASP A 73 6.74 -3.95 2.24
C ASP A 73 7.98 -4.27 1.40
N LEU A 74 8.08 -5.51 0.86
CA LEU A 74 9.19 -5.91 0.00
C LEU A 74 9.27 -5.05 -1.28
N ALA A 75 8.14 -4.71 -1.88
CA ALA A 75 8.11 -3.84 -3.05
C ALA A 75 8.57 -2.42 -2.71
N GLY A 76 8.16 -1.89 -1.55
CA GLY A 76 8.58 -0.59 -1.02
C GLY A 76 10.09 -0.53 -0.76
N GLU A 77 10.65 -1.54 -0.10
CA GLU A 77 12.08 -1.63 0.18
C GLU A 77 12.90 -1.66 -1.10
N LYS A 78 12.53 -2.52 -2.06
CA LYS A 78 13.22 -2.60 -3.37
C LYS A 78 13.15 -1.29 -4.15
N LEU A 79 12.01 -0.60 -4.10
CA LEU A 79 11.87 0.70 -4.73
C LEU A 79 12.80 1.73 -4.10
N GLN A 80 12.88 1.77 -2.76
CA GLN A 80 13.75 2.68 -2.03
C GLN A 80 15.24 2.39 -2.30
N GLU A 81 15.64 1.12 -2.31
CA GLU A 81 17.00 0.70 -2.63
C GLU A 81 17.39 1.14 -4.05
N THR A 82 16.53 0.82 -5.03
CA THR A 82 16.74 1.18 -6.44
C THR A 82 16.83 2.70 -6.62
N ASN A 83 15.97 3.46 -5.95
CA ASN A 83 15.98 4.92 -6.01
C ASN A 83 17.29 5.49 -5.43
N THR A 84 17.77 4.92 -4.32
CA THR A 84 19.05 5.30 -3.71
C THR A 84 20.22 5.03 -4.64
N GLU A 85 20.22 3.88 -5.32
CA GLU A 85 21.25 3.53 -6.29
C GLU A 85 21.21 4.44 -7.53
N PHE A 86 20.01 4.77 -8.01
CA PHE A 86 19.81 5.70 -9.12
C PHE A 86 20.36 7.09 -8.80
N GLU A 87 20.08 7.63 -7.61
CA GLU A 87 20.61 8.92 -7.19
C GLU A 87 22.13 8.91 -7.04
N LYS A 88 22.73 7.82 -6.54
CA LYS A 88 24.19 7.65 -6.51
C LYS A 88 24.78 7.66 -7.92
N ALA A 89 24.18 6.93 -8.86
CA ALA A 89 24.62 6.89 -10.25
C ALA A 89 24.50 8.28 -10.90
N ARG A 90 23.38 8.98 -10.67
CA ARG A 90 23.15 10.35 -11.16
C ARG A 90 24.20 11.32 -10.63
N ALA A 91 24.51 11.27 -9.34
CA ALA A 91 25.54 12.10 -8.72
C ALA A 91 26.92 11.83 -9.33
N LYS A 92 27.27 10.56 -9.56
CA LYS A 92 28.53 10.15 -10.20
C LYS A 92 28.62 10.69 -11.64
N THR A 93 27.55 10.55 -12.42
CA THR A 93 27.49 11.06 -13.79
C THR A 93 27.63 12.58 -13.84
N LYS A 94 26.92 13.31 -12.97
CA LYS A 94 27.03 14.77 -12.88
C LYS A 94 28.46 15.21 -12.56
N LYS A 95 29.12 14.53 -11.61
CA LYS A 95 30.52 14.80 -11.27
C LYS A 95 31.47 14.54 -12.44
N ALA A 96 31.26 13.44 -13.18
CA ALA A 96 32.06 13.11 -14.35
C ALA A 96 31.88 14.12 -15.48
N GLN A 97 30.64 14.56 -15.75
CA GLN A 97 30.35 15.61 -16.73
C GLN A 97 31.04 16.94 -16.38
N GLN A 98 30.95 17.36 -15.11
CA GLN A 98 31.62 18.58 -14.65
C GLN A 98 33.15 18.48 -14.81
N ALA A 99 33.73 17.34 -14.44
CA ALA A 99 35.17 17.12 -14.59
C ALA A 99 35.60 17.12 -16.07
N PHE A 100 34.79 16.52 -16.95
CA PHE A 100 35.02 16.49 -18.39
C PHE A 100 34.98 17.90 -18.99
N GLU A 101 33.93 18.67 -18.70
CA GLU A 101 33.80 20.04 -19.23
C GLU A 101 34.91 20.96 -18.71
N ARG A 102 35.35 20.80 -17.45
CA ARG A 102 36.52 21.53 -16.93
C ARG A 102 37.77 21.26 -17.76
N VAL A 103 38.12 19.98 -17.96
CA VAL A 103 39.33 19.61 -18.72
C VAL A 103 39.22 20.02 -20.18
N LYS A 104 38.04 19.91 -20.78
CA LYS A 104 37.77 20.36 -22.14
C LYS A 104 37.96 21.86 -22.28
N GLN A 105 37.47 22.65 -21.33
CA GLN A 105 37.68 24.10 -21.32
C GLN A 105 39.16 24.46 -21.15
N GLU A 106 39.86 23.85 -20.19
CA GLU A 106 41.30 24.07 -19.97
C GLU A 106 42.12 23.80 -21.24
N ARG A 107 41.79 22.73 -21.98
CA ARG A 107 42.45 22.41 -23.25
C ARG A 107 42.11 23.41 -24.35
N PHE A 108 40.85 23.85 -24.43
CA PHE A 108 40.43 24.85 -25.40
C PHE A 108 41.14 26.17 -25.17
N ASP A 109 41.20 26.63 -23.92
CA ASP A 109 41.85 27.89 -23.54
C ASP A 109 43.35 27.85 -23.90
N LEU A 110 44.05 26.73 -23.62
CA LEU A 110 45.45 26.54 -24.02
C LEU A 110 45.65 26.59 -25.53
N TYR A 111 44.70 26.08 -26.32
CA TYR A 111 44.77 26.08 -27.77
C TYR A 111 44.50 27.46 -28.37
N VAL A 112 43.65 28.27 -27.74
CA VAL A 112 43.31 29.64 -28.19
C VAL A 112 44.35 30.67 -27.75
N LEU A 113 45.10 30.40 -26.67
CA LEU A 113 46.21 31.24 -26.21
C LEU A 113 47.51 31.07 -27.02
N PHE A 114 47.54 30.14 -27.98
CA PHE A 114 48.66 29.91 -28.90
C PHE A 114 48.31 30.38 -30.32
#